data_AF-A0A946FT04-F1
#
_entry.id   AF-A0A946FT04-F1
#
_cell.length_a   1.000
_cell.length_b   1.000
_cell.length_c   1.000
_cell.angle_alpha   90.00
_cell.angle_beta   90.00
_cell.angle_gamma   90.00
#
_symmetry.space_group_name_H-M   'P 1'
#
loop_
_entity.id
_entity.type
_entity.pdbx_description
1 polymer ?
#
loop_
_entity_poly.entity_id
_entity_poly.type
_entity_poly.pdbx_seq_one_letter_code
_entity_poly.pdbx_strand_id
1 'polypeptide(L)'
;MAKHETPLLDQLESGPWPSFVSDLKQQAEVRAKNEEGVEFQIPTDCVDDLLGVLELSYKHGRTHWKHGGIVGVFGYGGGVIGRYCDQPEMFKGVEHFHTMRVAQPAGKYYT
;
A
#
# COMPACT_ATOMS: atom_id res chain seq x y z
N MET A 1 -0.51 18.75 0.77
CA MET A 1 -1.58 18.31 -0.15
C MET A 1 -1.26 16.88 -0.54
N ALA A 2 -2.27 16.02 -0.69
CA ALA A 2 -2.06 14.63 -1.12
C ALA A 2 -1.41 14.59 -2.51
N LYS A 3 -0.58 13.56 -2.78
CA LYS A 3 0.14 13.43 -4.06
C LYS A 3 -0.79 13.25 -5.27
N HIS A 4 -1.91 12.55 -5.08
CA HIS A 4 -2.91 12.25 -6.11
C HIS A 4 -4.30 12.71 -5.66
N GLU A 5 -5.14 13.12 -6.61
CA GLU A 5 -6.57 13.30 -6.35
C GLU A 5 -7.26 11.93 -6.31
N THR A 6 -8.14 11.72 -5.33
CA THR A 6 -8.82 10.43 -5.10
C THR A 6 -10.34 10.56 -4.97
N PRO A 7 -11.04 11.24 -5.91
CA PRO A 7 -12.44 11.63 -5.72
C PRO A 7 -13.41 10.46 -5.53
N LEU A 8 -13.13 9.26 -6.06
CA LEU A 8 -13.96 8.08 -5.83
C LEU A 8 -13.67 7.46 -4.46
N LEU A 9 -12.40 7.35 -4.06
CA LEU A 9 -12.04 6.87 -2.72
C LEU A 9 -12.49 7.84 -1.61
N ASP A 10 -12.49 9.15 -1.86
CA ASP A 10 -12.94 10.16 -0.90
C ASP A 10 -14.40 9.93 -0.45
N GLN A 11 -15.24 9.37 -1.32
CA GLN A 11 -16.62 9.00 -0.96
C GLN A 11 -16.68 7.92 0.12
N LEU A 12 -15.64 7.08 0.23
CA LEU A 12 -15.55 5.98 1.18
C LEU A 12 -15.07 6.42 2.57
N GLU A 13 -14.76 7.69 2.76
CA GLU A 13 -14.47 8.26 4.08
C GLU A 13 -15.74 8.60 4.86
N SER A 14 -16.86 8.71 4.17
CA SER A 14 -18.16 8.99 4.78
C SER A 14 -18.82 7.73 5.36
N GLY A 15 -19.82 7.93 6.21
CA GLY A 15 -20.55 6.85 6.87
C GLY A 15 -19.96 6.44 8.24
N PRO A 16 -20.64 5.55 8.98
CA PRO A 16 -20.29 5.26 10.38
C PRO A 16 -19.22 4.16 10.55
N TRP A 17 -18.91 3.40 9.50
CA TRP A 17 -17.93 2.32 9.58
C TRP A 17 -16.50 2.87 9.44
N PRO A 18 -15.50 2.36 10.21
CA PRO A 18 -14.12 2.83 10.09
C PRO A 18 -13.60 2.67 8.66
N SER A 19 -13.27 3.80 8.04
CA SER A 19 -12.83 3.84 6.65
C SER A 19 -11.36 3.46 6.53
N PHE A 20 -11.08 2.47 5.68
CA PHE A 20 -9.70 2.15 5.31
C PHE A 20 -9.04 3.29 4.50
N VAL A 21 -9.81 4.13 3.81
CA VAL A 21 -9.28 5.28 3.06
C VAL A 21 -8.75 6.33 4.03
N SER A 22 -9.52 6.66 5.07
CA SER A 22 -9.09 7.61 6.09
C SER A 22 -7.85 7.12 6.85
N ASP A 23 -7.79 5.82 7.20
CA ASP A 23 -6.61 5.20 7.85
C ASP A 23 -5.36 5.24 6.94
N LEU A 24 -5.50 4.92 5.65
CA LEU A 24 -4.39 5.04 4.70
C LEU A 24 -3.94 6.49 4.49
N LYS A 25 -4.85 7.45 4.41
CA LYS A 25 -4.51 8.89 4.33
C LYS A 25 -3.79 9.38 5.58
N GLN A 26 -4.22 8.94 6.76
CA GLN A 26 -3.52 9.22 8.01
C GLN A 26 -2.09 8.66 7.97
N GLN A 27 -1.88 7.43 7.51
CA GLN A 27 -0.54 6.88 7.41
C GLN A 27 0.32 7.58 6.34
N ALA A 28 -0.25 8.00 5.21
CA ALA A 28 0.47 8.85 4.25
C ALA A 28 0.95 10.15 4.93
N GLU A 29 0.11 10.78 5.75
CA GLU A 29 0.46 11.99 6.49
C GLU A 29 1.54 11.76 7.56
N VAL A 30 1.44 10.69 8.34
CA VAL A 30 2.45 10.33 9.36
C VAL A 30 3.82 10.12 8.72
N ARG A 31 3.89 9.41 7.59
CA ARG A 31 5.13 9.22 6.83
C ARG A 31 5.66 10.52 6.24
N ALA A 32 4.78 11.39 5.75
CA ALA A 32 5.18 12.68 5.19
C ALA A 32 5.74 13.63 6.26
N LYS A 33 5.13 13.66 7.46
CA LYS A 33 5.64 14.45 8.60
C LYS A 33 6.93 13.87 9.17
N ASN A 34 7.02 12.55 9.23
CA ASN A 34 8.15 11.81 9.77
C ASN A 34 8.67 12.38 11.11
N GLU A 35 7.76 12.65 12.05
CA GLU A 35 8.09 13.30 13.32
C GLU A 35 9.12 12.51 14.14
N GLU A 36 9.17 11.19 13.95
CA GLU A 36 10.13 10.28 14.59
C GLU A 36 11.50 10.24 13.89
N GLY A 37 11.68 10.94 12.77
CA GLY A 37 12.95 10.99 12.05
C GLY A 37 13.38 9.64 11.46
N VAL A 38 12.42 8.80 11.07
CA VAL A 38 12.67 7.46 10.54
C VAL A 38 13.37 7.56 9.18
N GLU A 39 14.45 6.80 9.00
CA GLU A 39 15.09 6.60 7.70
C GLU A 39 14.34 5.52 6.91
N PHE A 40 13.31 5.92 6.16
CA PHE A 40 12.51 4.97 5.38
C PHE A 40 13.34 4.29 4.29
N GLN A 41 13.32 2.96 4.29
CA GLN A 41 14.06 2.11 3.33
C GLN A 41 13.30 1.86 2.02
N ILE A 42 12.06 2.32 1.94
CA ILE A 42 11.22 2.34 0.74
C ILE A 42 10.71 3.78 0.55
N PRO A 43 10.15 4.15 -0.62
CA PRO A 43 9.65 5.50 -0.85
C PRO A 43 8.70 5.98 0.26
N THR A 44 8.92 7.21 0.73
CA THR A 44 8.10 7.83 1.78
C THR A 44 6.62 7.90 1.35
N ASP A 45 6.39 8.17 0.07
CA ASP A 45 5.10 8.31 -0.61
C ASP A 45 4.51 6.99 -1.14
N CYS A 46 4.99 5.84 -0.66
CA CYS A 46 4.46 4.52 -1.04
C CYS A 46 2.94 4.41 -0.78
N VAL A 47 2.43 4.99 0.31
CA VAL A 47 1.00 4.95 0.66
C VAL A 47 0.19 5.88 -0.23
N ASP A 48 0.73 7.05 -0.58
CA ASP A 48 0.11 7.94 -1.56
C ASP A 48 -0.06 7.25 -2.91
N ASP A 49 0.97 6.57 -3.39
CA ASP A 49 0.93 5.86 -4.67
C ASP A 49 0.01 4.63 -4.63
N LEU A 50 -0.14 3.98 -3.47
CA LEU A 50 -1.15 2.94 -3.27
C LEU A 50 -2.57 3.49 -3.43
N LEU A 51 -2.86 4.65 -2.83
CA LEU A 51 -4.16 5.32 -2.98
C LEU A 51 -4.38 5.76 -4.43
N GLY A 52 -3.36 6.31 -5.10
CA GLY A 52 -3.44 6.72 -6.51
C GLY A 52 -3.73 5.56 -7.47
N VAL A 53 -3.04 4.42 -7.32
CA VAL A 53 -3.29 3.24 -8.18
C VAL A 53 -4.64 2.59 -7.87
N LEU A 54 -5.10 2.67 -6.61
CA LEU A 54 -6.42 2.18 -6.22
C LEU A 54 -7.53 3.06 -6.80
N GLU A 55 -7.40 4.39 -6.75
CA GLU A 55 -8.32 5.31 -7.42
C GLU A 55 -8.40 5.03 -8.92
N LEU A 56 -7.26 4.82 -9.59
CA LEU A 56 -7.22 4.45 -11.00
C LEU A 56 -7.96 3.13 -11.26
N SER A 57 -7.82 2.17 -10.35
CA SER A 57 -8.54 0.89 -10.42
C SER A 57 -10.04 1.06 -10.24
N TYR A 58 -10.50 1.97 -9.37
CA TYR A 58 -11.91 2.34 -9.24
C TYR A 58 -12.44 2.97 -10.54
N LYS A 59 -11.68 3.88 -11.14
CA LYS A 59 -12.04 4.54 -12.41
C LYS A 59 -12.16 3.54 -13.57
N HIS A 60 -11.26 2.57 -13.67
CA HIS A 60 -11.25 1.62 -14.78
C HIS A 60 -12.03 0.33 -14.53
N GLY A 61 -12.39 0.03 -13.27
CA GLY A 61 -13.03 -1.24 -12.91
C GLY A 61 -12.14 -2.47 -13.12
N ARG A 62 -10.81 -2.30 -13.09
CA ARG A 62 -9.84 -3.40 -13.26
C ARG A 62 -8.63 -3.24 -12.35
N THR A 63 -7.93 -4.35 -12.11
CA THR A 63 -6.65 -4.34 -11.39
C THR A 63 -5.54 -3.66 -12.21
N HIS A 64 -4.63 -3.00 -11.50
CA HIS A 64 -3.42 -2.36 -12.02
C HIS A 64 -2.13 -3.02 -11.51
N TRP A 65 -2.21 -4.33 -11.24
CA TRP A 65 -1.08 -5.14 -10.83
C TRP A 65 -0.72 -6.18 -11.89
N LYS A 66 0.57 -6.30 -12.20
CA LYS A 66 1.09 -7.30 -13.14
C LYS A 66 0.85 -8.73 -12.64
N HIS A 67 0.90 -9.67 -13.58
CA HIS A 67 0.81 -11.10 -13.27
C HIS A 67 2.03 -11.57 -12.47
N GLY A 68 1.76 -12.29 -11.36
CA GLY A 68 2.78 -12.95 -10.54
C GLY A 68 3.84 -12.03 -9.93
N GLY A 69 4.96 -12.67 -9.58
CA GLY A 69 6.13 -12.04 -8.98
C GLY A 69 6.90 -13.06 -8.13
N ILE A 70 8.12 -13.41 -8.55
CA ILE A 70 8.95 -14.41 -7.87
C ILE A 70 10.03 -13.67 -7.08
N VAL A 71 9.85 -13.63 -5.76
CA VAL A 71 10.78 -13.03 -4.79
C VAL A 71 10.73 -13.87 -3.51
N GLY A 72 11.79 -13.83 -2.72
CA GLY A 72 11.89 -14.63 -1.49
C GLY A 72 13.17 -14.34 -0.73
N VAL A 73 13.47 -15.20 0.23
CA VAL A 73 14.69 -15.14 1.05
C VAL A 73 15.47 -16.45 0.88
N PHE A 74 16.80 -16.37 0.95
CA PHE A 74 17.63 -17.57 0.83
C PHE A 74 17.25 -18.63 1.88
N GLY A 75 17.15 -19.89 1.44
CA GLY A 75 16.75 -21.01 2.28
C GLY A 75 15.25 -21.35 2.24
N TYR A 76 14.37 -20.42 1.88
CA TYR A 76 12.92 -20.66 1.82
C TYR A 76 12.35 -20.51 0.41
N GLY A 77 11.53 -21.49 -0.02
CA GLY A 77 10.83 -21.47 -1.31
C GLY A 77 9.49 -20.71 -1.31
N GLY A 78 9.16 -19.99 -0.24
CA GLY A 78 7.90 -19.28 -0.08
C GLY A 78 7.91 -18.31 1.10
N GLY A 79 6.78 -17.64 1.33
CA GLY A 79 6.61 -16.67 2.43
C GLY A 79 6.53 -15.21 1.96
N VAL A 80 6.97 -14.90 0.74
CA VAL A 80 6.81 -13.57 0.12
C VAL A 80 5.99 -13.69 -1.15
N ILE A 81 5.00 -12.80 -1.31
CA ILE A 81 4.19 -12.68 -2.52
C ILE A 81 4.68 -11.46 -3.29
N GLY A 82 5.41 -11.70 -4.38
CA GLY A 82 5.86 -10.63 -5.27
C GLY A 82 4.67 -10.00 -6.00
N ARG A 83 4.70 -8.67 -6.09
CA ARG A 83 3.73 -7.88 -6.86
C ARG A 83 4.38 -6.61 -7.37
N TYR A 84 3.98 -6.22 -8.58
CA TYR A 84 4.52 -5.07 -9.31
C TYR A 84 3.38 -4.29 -9.98
N CYS A 85 3.41 -2.96 -9.90
CA CYS A 85 2.41 -2.10 -10.55
C CYS A 85 2.52 -2.16 -12.09
N ASP A 86 1.38 -2.09 -12.80
CA ASP A 86 1.35 -2.01 -14.27
C ASP A 86 1.58 -0.59 -14.83
N GLN A 87 1.57 0.44 -13.97
CA GLN A 87 1.87 1.85 -14.27
C GLN A 87 3.05 2.39 -13.42
N PRO A 88 4.26 1.80 -13.48
CA PRO A 88 5.36 2.14 -12.56
C PRO A 88 5.87 3.57 -12.71
N GLU A 89 5.72 4.19 -13.89
CA GLU A 89 6.12 5.59 -14.09
C GLU A 89 5.18 6.58 -13.37
N MET A 90 3.89 6.23 -13.31
CA MET A 90 2.86 7.03 -12.63
C MET A 90 2.89 6.83 -11.10
N PHE A 91 3.14 5.59 -10.66
CA PHE A 91 3.07 5.19 -9.24
C PHE A 91 4.37 4.49 -8.81
N LYS A 92 5.48 5.24 -8.81
CA LYS A 92 6.83 4.74 -8.49
C LYS A 92 6.94 4.13 -7.10
N GLY A 93 6.23 4.69 -6.12
CA GLY A 93 6.19 4.22 -4.73
C GLY A 93 5.65 2.81 -4.55
N VAL A 94 4.92 2.30 -5.55
CA VAL A 94 4.40 0.93 -5.60
C VAL A 94 4.88 0.16 -6.83
N GLU A 95 5.99 0.58 -7.46
CA GLU A 95 6.64 -0.20 -8.51
C GLU A 95 6.90 -1.62 -8.01
N HIS A 96 7.44 -1.74 -6.80
CA HIS A 96 7.53 -2.98 -6.02
C HIS A 96 6.59 -2.87 -4.81
N PHE A 97 5.64 -3.80 -4.68
CA PHE A 97 4.69 -3.79 -3.57
C PHE A 97 4.44 -5.20 -3.03
N HIS A 98 5.49 -5.82 -2.51
CA HIS A 98 5.48 -7.21 -2.10
C HIS A 98 4.80 -7.39 -0.74
N THR A 99 4.13 -8.52 -0.53
CA THR A 99 3.52 -8.87 0.77
C THR A 99 4.32 -9.97 1.44
N MET A 100 4.77 -9.73 2.68
CA MET A 100 5.41 -10.74 3.51
C MET A 100 4.38 -11.45 4.38
N ARG A 101 4.42 -12.78 4.46
CA ARG A 101 3.61 -13.58 5.39
C ARG A 101 4.43 -13.84 6.65
N VAL A 102 4.00 -13.26 7.76
CA VAL A 102 4.62 -13.43 9.08
C VAL A 102 3.78 -14.42 9.90
N ALA A 103 4.44 -15.40 10.53
CA ALA A 103 3.74 -16.41 11.32
C ALA A 103 3.14 -15.78 12.60
N GLN A 104 1.81 -15.76 12.69
CA GLN A 104 1.10 -15.21 13.85
C GLN A 104 1.10 -16.17 15.05
N PRO A 105 1.02 -15.65 16.30
CA PRO A 105 0.82 -16.48 17.47
C PRO A 105 -0.55 -17.16 17.46
N ALA A 106 -0.65 -18.33 18.09
CA ALA A 106 -1.92 -19.06 18.24
C ALA A 106 -2.93 -18.19 19.00
N GLY A 107 -4.14 -18.05 18.45
CA GLY A 107 -5.18 -17.20 19.01
C GLY A 107 -5.05 -15.69 18.74
N LYS A 108 -3.98 -15.23 18.07
CA LYS A 108 -3.76 -13.81 17.74
C LYS A 108 -3.75 -12.86 18.96
N TYR A 109 -3.25 -13.33 20.09
CA TYR A 109 -2.99 -12.47 21.26
C TYR A 109 -1.65 -11.73 21.08
N TYR A 110 -1.62 -10.43 21.40
CA TYR A 110 -0.44 -9.56 21.35
C TYR A 110 -0.27 -8.78 22.67
N THR A 111 0.96 -8.37 23.00
CA THR A 111 1.30 -7.55 24.18
C THR A 111 1.41 -6.08 23.85
#